data_AF-A0A8S8Z0P7-F1
#
_entry.id   AF-A0A8S8Z0P7-F1
#
_cell.length_a   1.000
_cell.length_b   1.000
_cell.length_c   1.000
_cell.angle_alpha   90.00
_cell.angle_beta   90.00
_cell.angle_gamma   90.00
#
_symmetry.space_group_name_H-M   'P 1'
#
loop_
_entity.id
_entity.type
_entity.pdbx_description
1 polymer ?
#
loop_
_entity_poly.entity_id
_entity_poly.type
_entity_poly.pdbx_seq_one_letter_code
_entity_poly.pdbx_strand_id
1 'polypeptide(L)' 'MDHHNFKGKDIPHIKLNSKMNIKELVEIYANSGFNGRRLGEAAKLYSKMIHENATICLTVAGALTLLDLVG' A
#
# COMPACT_ATOMS: atom_id res chain seq x y z
N MET A 1 13.64 2.07 34.69
CA MET A 1 13.40 1.16 33.56
C MET A 1 12.40 1.85 32.64
N ASP A 2 12.89 2.63 31.68
CA ASP A 2 12.04 3.34 30.73
C ASP A 2 11.39 2.31 29.79
N HIS A 3 10.09 2.10 29.97
CA HIS A 3 9.30 1.33 29.03
C HIS A 3 9.23 2.13 27.73
N HIS A 4 10.00 1.71 26.72
CA HIS A 4 9.85 2.18 25.36
C HIS A 4 8.42 1.85 24.87
N ASN A 5 7.50 2.79 25.06
CA ASN A 5 6.17 2.72 24.50
C ASN A 5 6.30 2.81 22.98
N PHE A 6 6.22 1.67 22.31
CA PHE A 6 6.15 1.61 20.86
C PHE A 6 4.90 2.35 20.41
N LYS A 7 5.07 3.53 19.80
CA LYS A 7 4.00 4.31 19.18
C LYS A 7 3.90 3.94 17.70
N GLY A 8 3.15 2.87 17.42
CA GLY A 8 2.85 2.46 16.05
C GLY A 8 1.46 1.82 15.96
N LYS A 9 0.86 1.83 14.77
CA LYS A 9 -0.40 1.08 14.56
C LYS A 9 -0.12 -0.42 14.76
N ASP A 10 -0.90 -1.03 15.66
CA ASP A 10 -0.94 -2.48 15.86
C ASP A 10 -1.12 -3.21 14.53
N ILE A 11 -0.50 -4.38 14.42
CA ILE A 11 -0.62 -5.25 13.26
C ILE A 11 -1.67 -6.31 13.58
N PRO A 12 -2.87 -6.25 12.98
CA PRO A 12 -3.91 -7.23 13.25
C PRO A 12 -3.56 -8.60 12.65
N HIS A 13 -4.13 -9.67 13.21
CA HIS A 13 -4.07 -10.99 12.57
C HIS A 13 -4.76 -10.97 11.21
N ILE A 14 -4.00 -11.29 10.17
CA ILE A 14 -4.49 -11.36 8.80
C ILE A 14 -5.32 -12.64 8.64
N LYS A 15 -6.58 -12.50 8.21
CA LYS A 15 -7.42 -13.62 7.79
C LYS A 15 -7.53 -13.56 6.27
N LEU A 16 -6.95 -14.52 5.57
CA LEU A 16 -7.08 -14.64 4.11
C LEU A 16 -8.28 -15.54 3.77
N ASN A 17 -9.01 -15.19 2.72
CA ASN A 17 -10.06 -16.03 2.17
C ASN A 17 -9.98 -16.04 0.63
N SER A 18 -10.36 -17.15 0.00
CA SER A 18 -10.25 -17.33 -1.46
C SER A 18 -11.26 -16.50 -2.28
N LYS A 19 -12.23 -15.86 -1.63
CA LYS A 19 -13.25 -15.00 -2.23
C LYS A 19 -12.93 -13.51 -2.08
N MET A 20 -11.77 -13.15 -1.51
CA MET A 20 -11.40 -11.75 -1.31
C MET A 20 -11.25 -11.02 -2.63
N ASN A 21 -11.75 -9.80 -2.67
CA ASN A 21 -11.51 -8.90 -3.78
C ASN A 21 -10.22 -8.07 -3.58
N ILE A 22 -9.79 -7.38 -4.63
CA ILE A 22 -8.55 -6.59 -4.61
C ILE A 22 -8.60 -5.46 -3.56
N LYS A 23 -9.75 -4.85 -3.31
CA LYS A 23 -9.87 -3.79 -2.30
C LYS A 23 -9.63 -4.35 -0.90
N GLU A 24 -10.20 -5.51 -0.59
CA GLU A 24 -9.95 -6.22 0.67
C GLU A 24 -8.48 -6.61 0.82
N LEU A 25 -7.83 -7.02 -0.28
CA LEU A 25 -6.39 -7.30 -0.26
C LEU A 25 -5.56 -6.04 0.03
N VAL A 26 -5.86 -4.90 -0.61
CA VAL A 26 -5.19 -3.62 -0.33
C VAL A 26 -5.37 -3.20 1.13
N GLU A 27 -6.53 -3.44 1.72
CA GLU A 27 -6.78 -3.21 3.15
C GLU A 27 -5.89 -4.08 4.04
N ILE A 28 -5.70 -5.36 3.69
CA ILE A 28 -4.79 -6.25 4.40
C ILE A 28 -3.35 -5.72 4.34
N TYR A 29 -2.89 -5.32 3.15
CA TYR A 29 -1.56 -4.73 2.99
C TYR A 29 -1.42 -3.46 3.83
N ALA A 30 -2.38 -2.54 3.80
CA ALA A 30 -2.32 -1.31 4.58
C ALA A 30 -2.31 -1.54 6.11
N ASN A 31 -2.86 -2.65 6.58
CA ASN A 31 -2.85 -3.02 7.99
C ASN A 31 -1.65 -3.90 8.38
N SER A 32 -0.93 -4.47 7.41
CA SER A 32 0.28 -5.26 7.65
C SER A 32 1.44 -4.40 8.20
N GLY A 33 2.61 -5.00 8.44
CA GLY A 33 3.84 -4.29 8.83
C GLY A 33 4.74 -3.92 7.65
N PHE A 34 5.83 -3.20 7.93
CA PHE A 34 6.94 -2.94 7.00
C PHE A 34 6.48 -2.40 5.62
N ASN A 35 7.00 -2.97 4.53
CA ASN A 35 6.73 -2.54 3.16
C ASN A 35 5.29 -2.87 2.72
N GLY A 36 4.64 -3.86 3.34
CA GLY A 36 3.25 -4.17 3.03
C GLY A 36 2.33 -2.99 3.38
N ARG A 37 2.52 -2.40 4.57
CA ARG A 37 1.82 -1.18 5.00
C ARG A 37 1.97 -0.05 4.00
N ARG A 38 3.23 0.23 3.63
CA ARG A 38 3.58 1.31 2.71
C ARG A 38 2.93 1.11 1.34
N LEU A 39 2.91 -0.13 0.84
CA LEU A 39 2.28 -0.47 -0.42
C LEU A 39 0.75 -0.25 -0.37
N GLY A 40 0.09 -0.74 0.68
CA GLY A 40 -1.35 -0.56 0.84
C GLY A 40 -1.76 0.91 1.02
N GLU A 41 -0.99 1.68 1.80
CA GLU A 41 -1.21 3.12 1.96
C GLU A 41 -0.97 3.89 0.65
N ALA A 42 0.07 3.54 -0.12
CA ALA A 42 0.33 4.13 -1.42
C ALA A 42 -0.79 3.84 -2.43
N ALA A 43 -1.32 2.61 -2.47
CA ALA A 43 -2.45 2.25 -3.33
C ALA A 43 -3.71 3.06 -3.00
N LYS A 44 -4.01 3.25 -1.71
CA LYS A 44 -5.13 4.10 -1.26
C LYS A 44 -4.94 5.56 -1.65
N LEU A 45 -3.74 6.10 -1.44
CA LEU A 45 -3.42 7.47 -1.83
C LEU A 45 -3.55 7.69 -3.34
N TYR A 46 -3.02 6.76 -4.14
CA TYR A 46 -3.10 6.81 -5.59
C TYR A 46 -4.55 6.76 -6.08
N SER A 47 -5.35 5.86 -5.52
CA SER A 47 -6.79 5.80 -5.78
C SER A 47 -7.47 7.13 -5.45
N LYS A 48 -7.19 7.72 -4.27
CA LYS A 48 -7.74 9.02 -3.89
C LYS A 48 -7.39 10.12 -4.91
N MET A 49 -6.14 10.21 -5.34
CA MET A 49 -5.70 11.20 -6.33
C MET A 49 -6.45 11.08 -7.66
N ILE A 50 -6.72 9.85 -8.13
CA ILE A 50 -7.52 9.61 -9.33
C ILE A 50 -8.95 10.14 -9.13
N HIS A 51 -9.60 9.78 -8.01
CA HIS A 51 -10.99 10.19 -7.74
C HIS A 51 -11.13 11.70 -7.55
N GLU A 52 -10.10 12.37 -7.03
CA GLU A 52 -10.07 13.83 -6.85
C GLU A 52 -9.62 14.58 -8.11
N ASN A 53 -9.39 13.88 -9.22
CA ASN A 53 -8.89 14.46 -10.48
C ASN A 53 -7.60 15.29 -10.27
N ALA A 54 -6.72 14.81 -9.39
CA ALA A 54 -5.44 15.45 -9.14
C ALA A 54 -4.49 15.24 -10.33
N THR A 55 -3.58 16.18 -10.54
CA THR A 55 -2.45 15.98 -11.46
C THR A 55 -1.46 15.00 -10.84
N ILE A 56 -1.25 13.85 -11.48
CA ILE A 56 -0.32 12.81 -11.04
C ILE A 56 0.94 12.85 -11.92
N CYS A 57 2.07 13.23 -11.35
CA CYS A 57 3.37 13.17 -12.03
C CYS A 57 4.03 11.81 -11.78
N LEU A 58 4.27 11.05 -12.85
CA LEU A 58 4.95 9.74 -12.79
C LEU A 58 6.44 9.90 -13.13
N THR A 59 7.30 9.53 -12.19
CA THR A 59 8.75 9.43 -12.40
C THR A 59 9.17 7.98 -12.18
N VAL A 60 9.77 7.36 -13.20
CA VAL A 60 10.24 5.98 -13.15
C VAL A 60 11.70 5.90 -13.60
N ALA A 61 12.46 4.96 -13.03
CA ALA A 61 13.81 4.66 -13.50
C ALA A 61 13.74 3.87 -14.82
N GLY A 62 14.75 4.00 -15.70
CA GLY A 62 14.80 3.27 -16.97
C GLY A 62 14.72 1.73 -16.82
N ALA A 63 15.14 1.18 -15.67
CA ALA A 63 14.96 -0.25 -15.40
C ALA A 63 13.47 -0.69 -15.37
N LEU A 64 12.56 0.23 -15.04
CA LEU A 64 11.12 -0.03 -15.00
C LEU A 64 10.46 0.03 -16.39
N THR A 65 11.12 0.56 -17.43
CA THR A 65 10.57 0.57 -18.80
C THR A 65 10.82 -0.75 -19.53
N LEU A 66 11.84 -1.51 -19.13
CA LEU A 66 12.14 -2.85 -19.68
C LEU A 66 11.23 -3.93 -19.11
N LEU A 67 10.64 -3.66 -17.95
CA LEU A 67 9.53 -4.41 -17.39
C LEU A 67 8.27 -3.78 -17.98
N ASP A 68 7.27 -4.58 -18.34
CA ASP A 68 6.02 -4.17 -19.01
C ASP A 68 5.09 -3.27 -18.16
N LEU A 69 5.67 -2.36 -17.37
CA LEU A 69 5.02 -1.46 -16.43
C LEU A 69 4.58 -0.15 -17.10
N VAL A 70 5.17 0.18 -18.25
CA VAL A 70 4.89 1.40 -19.03
C VAL A 70 4.20 1.06 -20.37
N GLY A 71 3.91 -0.22 -20.61
CA GLY A 71 3.26 -0.75 -21.82
C GLY A 71 1.74 -0.59 -21.82
#